data_AF-A0A8B7UPF0-F1
#
_entry.id   AF-A0A8B7UPF0-F1
#
_cell.length_a   1.000
_cell.length_b   1.000
_cell.length_c   1.000
_cell.angle_alpha   90.00
_cell.angle_beta   90.00
_cell.angle_gamma   90.00
#
_symmetry.space_group_name_H-M   'P 1'
#
loop_
_entity.id
_entity.type
_entity.pdbx_description
1 polymer ?
#
loop_
_entity_poly.entity_id
_entity_poly.type
_entity_poly.pdbx_seq_one_letter_code
_entity_poly.pdbx_strand_id
1 'polypeptide(L)'
;MGSSNRLTGEKKKVKEEKHGFSSDPYLQTCVLQAYFHLGINEKLGLFGRPDRPIGCLGTSKIYRILGKTVVCYPIIFDLSDFYMSQDVLLLIDDIKNALQFIKQYWKMHGRPLFLVLIREDNIRGSRFNPILDMLAAFKKGMIGGVKVHVDRLQTLISGAVVEQLDFLRISDTEELPEFKSFEELEFPKHSKVKRQSSTPDAPELKQQPDIRITEWKNKSTNEILQKLNDCNCLSSQTILLGILLKREGPNFITMEGTISDHIERVYRRAGSKKLWLAVRYGAAFTQKFSSSIAPHITTFLVHGKQVTLGAFGHEEEVISNPLSPRVIKNIIYYKCNIHDEREAVIQQELVIHIGWIISNNPELFSGMLKIRIG
;
A
#
# COMPACT_ATOMS: atom_id res chain seq x y z
N MET A 1 -58.71 -0.13 37.43
CA MET A 1 -59.10 -1.20 36.51
C MET A 1 -58.67 -0.73 35.12
N GLY A 2 -57.52 -1.15 34.60
CA GLY A 2 -57.39 -2.39 33.81
C GLY A 2 -58.03 -2.16 32.42
N SER A 3 -57.44 -2.37 31.25
CA SER A 3 -56.26 -3.14 30.88
C SER A 3 -55.93 -2.85 29.40
N SER A 4 -54.65 -2.64 29.12
CA SER A 4 -53.86 -3.23 28.03
C SER A 4 -54.59 -3.96 26.88
N ASN A 5 -54.31 -3.55 25.65
CA ASN A 5 -54.17 -4.46 24.50
C ASN A 5 -53.13 -3.88 23.52
N ARG A 6 -51.87 -4.31 23.67
CA ARG A 6 -50.84 -4.20 22.63
C ARG A 6 -50.87 -5.48 21.82
N LEU A 7 -51.23 -5.37 20.55
CA LEU A 7 -51.01 -6.41 19.55
C LEU A 7 -49.62 -6.26 18.94
N THR A 8 -48.94 -7.39 18.95
CA THR A 8 -47.58 -7.71 18.52
C THR A 8 -47.41 -7.60 17.01
N GLY A 9 -46.31 -7.00 16.58
CA GLY A 9 -45.78 -7.08 15.22
C GLY A 9 -44.25 -7.11 15.27
N GLU A 10 -43.69 -8.30 15.37
CA GLU A 10 -42.25 -8.56 15.28
C GLU A 10 -41.74 -8.16 13.89
N LYS A 11 -41.02 -7.03 13.81
CA LYS A 11 -40.11 -6.77 12.69
C LYS A 11 -38.75 -7.37 13.05
N LYS A 12 -38.45 -8.53 12.44
CA LYS A 12 -37.11 -9.13 12.36
C LYS A 12 -36.11 -8.07 11.89
N LYS A 13 -35.23 -7.63 12.79
CA LYS A 13 -33.99 -6.91 12.43
C LYS A 13 -33.04 -7.93 11.81
N VAL A 14 -32.95 -7.94 10.48
CA VAL A 14 -31.83 -8.54 9.78
C VAL A 14 -30.60 -7.66 10.10
N LYS A 15 -29.62 -8.25 10.79
CA LYS A 15 -28.31 -7.65 10.99
C LYS A 15 -27.59 -7.66 9.64
N GLU A 16 -27.50 -6.51 8.99
CA GLU A 16 -26.50 -6.30 7.94
C GLU A 16 -25.15 -6.07 8.60
N GLU A 17 -24.24 -7.02 8.38
CA GLU A 17 -22.82 -6.90 8.67
C GLU A 17 -22.22 -5.79 7.80
N LYS A 18 -22.16 -4.57 8.33
CA LYS A 18 -21.36 -3.50 7.76
C LYS A 18 -19.89 -3.93 7.71
N HIS A 19 -19.45 -4.36 6.53
CA HIS A 19 -18.04 -4.51 6.22
C HIS A 19 -17.37 -3.14 6.40
N GLY A 20 -16.31 -3.12 7.21
CA GLY A 20 -15.59 -1.92 7.57
C GLY A 20 -14.98 -1.24 6.36
N PHE A 21 -15.60 -0.16 5.90
CA PHE A 21 -14.93 0.82 5.05
C PHE A 21 -13.96 1.62 5.92
N SER A 22 -12.69 1.26 5.84
CA SER A 22 -11.59 2.11 6.31
C SER A 22 -11.69 3.45 5.58
N SER A 23 -11.88 4.51 6.36
CA SER A 23 -11.89 5.90 5.90
C SER A 23 -10.45 6.39 5.72
N ASP A 24 -9.84 6.14 4.57
CA ASP A 24 -8.63 6.86 4.14
C ASP A 24 -8.87 7.51 2.75
N PRO A 25 -8.43 8.78 2.54
CA PRO A 25 -8.75 9.56 1.35
C PRO A 25 -7.81 9.21 0.19
N TYR A 26 -8.24 8.36 -0.74
CA TYR A 26 -7.48 8.04 -1.94
C TYR A 26 -8.15 8.60 -3.21
N LEU A 27 -7.34 8.99 -4.21
CA LEU A 27 -7.83 9.48 -5.51
C LEU A 27 -8.08 8.33 -6.50
N GLN A 28 -7.41 7.18 -6.30
CA GLN A 28 -7.64 5.96 -7.08
C GLN A 28 -9.03 5.35 -6.78
N THR A 29 -9.56 5.57 -5.57
CA THR A 29 -10.90 5.13 -5.17
C THR A 29 -12.00 5.69 -6.07
N CYS A 30 -11.89 6.92 -6.57
CA CYS A 30 -12.97 7.50 -7.38
C CYS A 30 -13.23 6.73 -8.68
N VAL A 31 -12.17 6.39 -9.42
CA VAL A 31 -12.30 5.63 -10.67
C VAL A 31 -12.63 4.17 -10.37
N LEU A 32 -12.07 3.60 -9.31
CA LEU A 32 -12.38 2.23 -8.88
C LEU A 32 -13.83 2.07 -8.43
N GLN A 33 -14.34 3.00 -7.62
CA GLN A 33 -15.75 3.13 -7.22
C GLN A 33 -16.64 3.34 -8.44
N ALA A 34 -16.25 4.21 -9.38
CA ALA A 34 -17.00 4.36 -10.62
C ALA A 34 -17.12 3.02 -11.36
N TYR A 35 -16.01 2.30 -11.56
CA TYR A 35 -16.05 0.98 -12.22
C TYR A 35 -16.75 -0.11 -11.42
N PHE A 36 -16.89 -0.01 -10.09
CA PHE A 36 -17.68 -0.95 -9.29
C PHE A 36 -19.12 -1.00 -9.79
N HIS A 37 -19.70 0.17 -10.10
CA HIS A 37 -21.06 0.27 -10.64
C HIS A 37 -21.22 -0.31 -12.06
N LEU A 38 -20.12 -0.62 -12.74
CA LEU A 38 -20.18 -1.25 -14.06
C LEU A 38 -20.73 -2.68 -13.92
N GLY A 39 -21.89 -2.91 -14.54
CA GLY A 39 -22.53 -4.23 -14.55
C GLY A 39 -23.36 -4.55 -13.31
N ILE A 40 -23.69 -3.55 -12.47
CA ILE A 40 -24.72 -3.73 -11.43
C ILE A 40 -26.08 -3.91 -12.12
N ASN A 41 -26.79 -4.96 -11.73
CA ASN A 41 -28.16 -5.21 -12.14
C ASN A 41 -28.87 -6.03 -11.07
N GLU A 42 -29.69 -5.36 -10.26
CA GLU A 42 -30.42 -5.98 -9.15
C GLU A 42 -31.38 -7.08 -9.63
N LYS A 43 -32.04 -6.89 -10.78
CA LYS A 43 -32.97 -7.88 -11.35
C LYS A 43 -32.28 -9.18 -11.74
N LEU A 44 -31.00 -9.11 -12.11
CA LEU A 44 -30.16 -10.26 -12.46
C LEU A 44 -29.26 -10.73 -11.31
N GLY A 45 -29.34 -10.11 -10.13
CA GLY A 45 -28.46 -10.41 -9.00
C GLY A 45 -26.98 -10.11 -9.28
N LEU A 46 -26.68 -9.17 -10.19
CA LEU A 46 -25.31 -8.77 -10.50
C LEU A 46 -24.92 -7.59 -9.62
N PHE A 47 -23.87 -7.77 -8.81
CA PHE A 47 -23.38 -6.78 -7.85
C PHE A 47 -22.25 -5.89 -8.39
N GLY A 48 -22.02 -5.91 -9.71
CA GLY A 48 -21.03 -5.06 -10.36
C GLY A 48 -19.65 -5.69 -10.49
N ARG A 49 -18.67 -4.84 -10.81
CA ARG A 49 -17.29 -5.26 -11.06
C ARG A 49 -16.60 -5.58 -9.72
N PRO A 50 -15.92 -6.74 -9.59
CA PRO A 50 -15.10 -7.03 -8.42
C PRO A 50 -14.03 -5.96 -8.20
N ASP A 51 -13.68 -5.73 -6.93
CA ASP A 51 -12.63 -4.79 -6.56
C ASP A 51 -11.28 -5.23 -7.13
N ARG A 52 -10.85 -4.57 -8.20
CA ARG A 52 -9.62 -4.88 -8.94
C ARG A 52 -8.88 -3.59 -9.21
N PRO A 53 -7.60 -3.47 -8.79
CA PRO A 53 -6.85 -2.25 -8.98
C PRO A 53 -6.71 -1.91 -10.46
N ILE A 54 -6.70 -0.61 -10.73
CA ILE A 54 -6.47 -0.08 -12.07
C ILE A 54 -4.94 -0.08 -12.30
N GLY A 55 -4.50 -0.79 -13.33
CA GLY A 55 -3.07 -0.87 -13.68
C GLY A 55 -2.54 0.41 -14.33
N CYS A 56 -1.22 0.45 -14.56
CA CYS A 56 -0.50 1.64 -15.05
C CYS A 56 -1.07 2.26 -16.34
N LEU A 57 -1.60 1.46 -17.27
CA LEU A 57 -2.22 1.98 -18.49
C LEU A 57 -3.56 2.68 -18.21
N GLY A 58 -4.34 2.18 -17.25
CA GLY A 58 -5.60 2.81 -16.85
C GLY A 58 -5.35 4.08 -16.05
N THR A 59 -4.43 4.05 -15.09
CA THR A 59 -4.06 5.24 -14.30
C THR A 59 -3.38 6.32 -15.14
N SER A 60 -2.90 5.99 -16.35
CA SER A 60 -2.28 6.97 -17.25
C SER A 60 -3.27 7.68 -18.19
N LYS A 61 -4.57 7.56 -17.93
CA LYS A 61 -5.64 8.23 -18.67
C LYS A 61 -6.25 9.37 -17.85
N ILE A 62 -6.97 10.24 -18.54
CA ILE A 62 -7.91 11.18 -17.94
C ILE A 62 -9.29 10.54 -17.98
N TYR A 63 -10.03 10.62 -16.87
CA TYR A 63 -11.40 10.12 -16.78
C TYR A 63 -12.39 11.29 -16.73
N ARG A 64 -13.51 11.15 -17.44
CA ARG A 64 -14.68 12.03 -17.32
C ARG A 64 -15.76 11.28 -16.57
N ILE A 65 -16.04 11.71 -15.34
CA ILE A 65 -16.98 11.04 -14.43
C ILE A 65 -18.01 12.08 -14.00
N LEU A 66 -19.28 11.90 -14.39
CA LEU A 66 -20.37 12.83 -14.07
C LEU A 66 -20.03 14.30 -14.40
N GLY A 67 -19.40 14.53 -15.55
CA GLY A 67 -18.95 15.86 -15.99
C GLY A 67 -17.62 16.34 -15.39
N LYS A 68 -17.14 15.74 -14.29
CA LYS A 68 -15.86 16.09 -13.65
C LYS A 68 -14.67 15.45 -14.36
N THR A 69 -13.56 16.18 -14.45
CA THR A 69 -12.27 15.64 -14.91
C THR A 69 -11.58 14.97 -13.73
N VAL A 70 -11.22 13.70 -13.85
CA VAL A 70 -10.50 12.94 -12.82
C VAL A 70 -9.19 12.41 -13.42
N VAL A 71 -8.11 12.51 -12.65
CA VAL A 71 -6.79 11.98 -12.99
C VAL A 71 -6.29 11.11 -11.85
N CYS A 72 -5.52 10.07 -12.16
CA CYS A 72 -5.05 9.10 -11.17
C CYS A 72 -3.52 9.07 -11.12
N TYR A 73 -2.97 8.89 -9.92
CA TYR A 73 -1.60 8.44 -9.80
C TYR A 73 -1.55 6.91 -9.81
N PRO A 74 -0.45 6.29 -10.28
CA PRO A 74 -0.29 4.84 -10.24
C PRO A 74 -0.22 4.28 -8.81
N ILE A 75 -0.64 3.03 -8.65
CA ILE A 75 -0.68 2.32 -7.34
C ILE A 75 0.68 2.26 -6.63
N ILE A 76 1.79 2.42 -7.34
CA ILE A 76 3.14 2.47 -6.76
C ILE A 76 3.31 3.61 -5.72
N PHE A 77 2.44 4.62 -5.74
CA PHE A 77 2.45 5.71 -4.77
C PHE A 77 1.50 5.50 -3.59
N ASP A 78 0.74 4.39 -3.58
CA ASP A 78 -0.11 4.03 -2.46
C ASP A 78 0.72 3.42 -1.31
N LEU A 79 0.35 3.79 -0.08
CA LEU A 79 0.99 3.39 1.18
C LEU A 79 0.02 2.68 2.13
N SER A 80 -1.23 2.47 1.70
CA SER A 80 -2.29 1.81 2.47
C SER A 80 -1.90 0.37 2.85
N ASP A 81 -1.45 -0.39 1.85
CA ASP A 81 -1.26 -1.84 1.93
C ASP A 81 0.12 -2.23 2.46
N PHE A 82 1.18 -1.55 2.03
CA PHE A 82 2.56 -1.95 2.27
C PHE A 82 3.55 -0.78 2.12
N TYR A 83 4.69 -0.84 2.82
CA TYR A 83 5.63 0.29 2.96
C TYR A 83 6.71 0.37 1.86
N MET A 84 6.74 -0.54 0.88
CA MET A 84 7.84 -0.61 -0.09
C MET A 84 8.05 0.69 -0.87
N SER A 85 6.97 1.41 -1.20
CA SER A 85 7.03 2.70 -1.87
C SER A 85 7.62 3.83 -1.01
N GLN A 86 7.92 3.57 0.27
CA GLN A 86 8.66 4.48 1.13
C GLN A 86 10.18 4.41 0.91
N ASP A 87 10.72 3.34 0.32
CA ASP A 87 12.12 3.34 -0.12
C ASP A 87 12.25 4.15 -1.42
N VAL A 88 12.97 5.26 -1.32
CA VAL A 88 13.17 6.21 -2.41
C VAL A 88 13.83 5.55 -3.62
N LEU A 89 14.80 4.66 -3.44
CA LEU A 89 15.47 4.04 -4.58
C LEU A 89 14.55 3.07 -5.30
N LEU A 90 13.81 2.26 -4.55
CA LEU A 90 12.81 1.34 -5.10
C LEU A 90 11.72 2.12 -5.83
N LEU A 91 11.20 3.20 -5.24
CA LEU A 91 10.19 4.04 -5.86
C LEU A 91 10.68 4.66 -7.18
N ILE A 92 11.92 5.14 -7.23
CA ILE A 92 12.52 5.69 -8.46
C ILE A 92 12.57 4.60 -9.55
N ASP A 93 12.96 3.38 -9.19
CA ASP A 93 13.01 2.28 -10.14
C ASP A 93 11.60 1.87 -10.58
N ASP A 94 10.63 1.74 -9.67
CA ASP A 94 9.22 1.47 -9.99
C ASP A 94 8.64 2.51 -10.97
N ILE A 95 8.97 3.80 -10.80
CA ILE A 95 8.59 4.86 -11.74
C ILE A 95 9.21 4.62 -13.12
N LYS A 96 10.52 4.31 -13.21
CA LYS A 96 11.18 4.04 -14.49
C LYS A 96 10.52 2.85 -15.20
N ASN A 97 10.24 1.78 -14.49
CA ASN A 97 9.63 0.57 -15.05
C ASN A 97 8.20 0.82 -15.49
N ALA A 98 7.41 1.56 -14.70
CA ALA A 98 6.05 1.93 -15.08
C ALA A 98 6.06 2.76 -16.38
N LEU A 99 6.98 3.71 -16.52
CA LEU A 99 7.14 4.50 -17.74
C LEU A 99 7.59 3.66 -18.95
N GLN A 100 8.52 2.72 -18.76
CA GLN A 100 8.94 1.79 -19.81
C GLN A 100 7.79 0.89 -20.27
N PHE A 101 7.04 0.34 -19.31
CA PHE A 101 5.86 -0.46 -19.57
C PHE A 101 4.81 0.33 -20.37
N ILE A 102 4.51 1.57 -19.94
CA ILE A 102 3.62 2.46 -20.68
C ILE A 102 4.14 2.70 -22.10
N LYS A 103 5.43 3.04 -22.27
CA LYS A 103 6.04 3.25 -23.60
C LYS A 103 5.85 2.03 -24.53
N GLN A 104 6.03 0.83 -24.01
CA GLN A 104 5.96 -0.41 -24.79
C GLN A 104 4.52 -0.80 -25.16
N TYR A 105 3.59 -0.65 -24.22
CA TYR A 105 2.23 -1.19 -24.33
C TYR A 105 1.14 -0.15 -24.58
N TRP A 106 1.46 1.14 -24.63
CA TRP A 106 0.49 2.17 -24.99
C TRP A 106 0.11 2.09 -26.47
N LYS A 107 -1.14 1.69 -26.74
CA LYS A 107 -1.70 1.58 -28.11
C LYS A 107 -2.85 2.56 -28.38
N MET A 108 -3.20 3.41 -27.41
CA MET A 108 -4.34 4.32 -27.52
C MET A 108 -3.96 5.61 -28.28
N HIS A 109 -4.95 6.22 -28.92
CA HIS A 109 -4.80 7.50 -29.62
C HIS A 109 -4.71 8.66 -28.62
N GLY A 110 -3.50 9.16 -28.42
CA GLY A 110 -3.20 10.23 -27.47
C GLY A 110 -1.97 9.89 -26.63
N ARG A 111 -1.42 10.87 -25.93
CA ARG A 111 -0.26 10.69 -25.06
C ARG A 111 -0.71 10.16 -23.70
N PRO A 112 0.03 9.21 -23.10
CA PRO A 112 -0.21 8.81 -21.72
C PRO A 112 0.12 9.97 -20.77
N LEU A 113 -0.71 10.16 -19.74
CA LEU A 113 -0.49 11.13 -18.67
C LEU A 113 -0.05 10.39 -17.40
N PHE A 114 1.19 10.56 -16.97
CA PHE A 114 1.70 9.91 -15.75
C PHE A 114 1.86 10.93 -14.62
N LEU A 115 1.18 10.71 -13.49
CA LEU A 115 1.30 11.56 -12.31
C LEU A 115 2.31 10.98 -11.32
N VAL A 116 3.29 11.80 -10.94
CA VAL A 116 4.27 11.49 -9.88
C VAL A 116 3.85 12.18 -8.60
N LEU A 117 3.60 11.41 -7.54
CA LEU A 117 3.33 11.97 -6.22
C LEU A 117 4.65 12.11 -5.45
N ILE A 118 4.96 13.33 -5.01
CA ILE A 118 6.13 13.62 -4.17
C ILE A 118 5.63 13.86 -2.76
N ARG A 119 6.09 13.05 -1.80
CA ARG A 119 5.78 13.22 -0.38
C ARG A 119 6.94 13.87 0.35
N GLU A 120 6.64 14.51 1.47
CA GLU A 120 7.65 15.20 2.29
C GLU A 120 8.75 14.25 2.79
N ASP A 121 8.40 13.01 3.13
CA ASP A 121 9.36 12.00 3.58
C ASP A 121 10.25 11.46 2.46
N ASN A 122 9.92 11.70 1.18
CA ASN A 122 10.80 11.39 0.06
C ASN A 122 11.91 12.44 -0.12
N ILE A 123 11.70 13.68 0.35
CA ILE A 123 12.59 14.82 0.10
C ILE A 123 13.38 15.28 1.34
N ARG A 124 13.19 14.63 2.49
CA ARG A 124 13.94 14.92 3.72
C ARG A 124 15.12 13.96 3.91
N GLY A 125 16.26 14.48 4.37
CA GLY A 125 17.42 13.68 4.77
C GLY A 125 18.39 13.32 3.63
N SER A 126 19.23 12.31 3.88
CA SER A 126 20.36 11.89 3.00
C SER A 126 19.94 11.35 1.63
N ARG A 127 18.66 11.05 1.43
CA ARG A 127 18.10 10.45 0.19
C ARG A 127 17.44 11.48 -0.73
N PHE A 128 17.63 12.77 -0.47
CA PHE A 128 17.16 13.86 -1.34
C PHE A 128 17.84 13.87 -2.71
N ASN A 129 19.13 13.56 -2.78
CA ASN A 129 19.91 13.60 -4.02
C ASN A 129 19.33 12.66 -5.11
N PRO A 130 19.02 11.38 -4.84
CA PRO A 130 18.33 10.52 -5.81
C PRO A 130 17.02 11.08 -6.38
N ILE A 131 16.18 11.72 -5.55
CA ILE A 131 14.95 12.36 -6.02
C ILE A 131 15.29 13.57 -6.89
N LEU A 132 16.26 14.39 -6.49
CA LEU A 132 16.68 15.54 -7.28
C LEU A 132 17.22 15.12 -8.66
N ASP A 133 18.00 14.05 -8.72
CA ASP A 133 18.50 13.46 -9.97
C ASP A 133 17.35 12.97 -10.86
N MET A 134 16.34 12.31 -10.27
CA MET A 134 15.13 11.90 -10.98
C MET A 134 14.37 13.12 -11.54
N LEU A 135 14.17 14.17 -10.74
CA LEU A 135 13.52 15.41 -11.18
C LEU A 135 14.31 16.13 -12.28
N ALA A 136 15.65 16.11 -12.20
CA ALA A 136 16.51 16.64 -13.24
C ALA A 136 16.38 15.81 -14.54
N ALA A 137 16.29 14.48 -14.46
CA ALA A 137 16.06 13.61 -15.61
C ALA A 137 14.69 13.88 -16.26
N PHE A 138 13.65 14.07 -15.45
CA PHE A 138 12.33 14.51 -15.90
C PHE A 138 12.40 15.85 -16.65
N LYS A 139 13.09 16.85 -16.09
CA LYS A 139 13.26 18.17 -16.72
C LYS A 139 14.07 18.10 -18.03
N LYS A 140 15.05 17.20 -18.12
CA LYS A 140 15.81 16.92 -19.35
C LYS A 140 14.98 16.19 -20.41
N GLY A 141 13.81 15.67 -20.05
CA GLY A 141 12.91 14.98 -20.97
C GLY A 141 13.27 13.53 -21.26
N MET A 142 14.14 12.91 -20.45
CA MET A 142 14.52 11.50 -20.62
C MET A 142 14.80 10.83 -19.27
N ILE A 143 14.08 9.75 -18.97
CA ILE A 143 14.22 8.97 -17.75
C ILE A 143 14.09 7.47 -18.07
N GLY A 144 15.04 6.64 -17.62
CA GLY A 144 15.01 5.19 -17.87
C GLY A 144 14.88 4.81 -19.36
N GLY A 145 15.45 5.59 -20.29
CA GLY A 145 15.31 5.36 -21.73
C GLY A 145 13.94 5.70 -22.32
N VAL A 146 13.08 6.38 -21.55
CA VAL A 146 11.77 6.86 -21.96
C VAL A 146 11.82 8.37 -22.14
N LYS A 147 11.40 8.85 -23.32
CA LYS A 147 11.23 10.29 -23.57
C LYS A 147 9.97 10.78 -22.86
N VAL A 148 10.12 11.81 -22.03
CA VAL A 148 9.04 12.36 -21.21
C VAL A 148 8.93 13.87 -21.44
N HIS A 149 7.73 14.42 -21.26
CA HIS A 149 7.48 15.85 -21.27
C HIS A 149 6.77 16.22 -19.97
N VAL A 150 7.39 17.09 -19.17
CA VAL A 150 6.85 17.51 -17.88
C VAL A 150 6.32 18.93 -18.00
N ASP A 151 5.08 19.12 -17.59
CA ASP A 151 4.37 20.39 -17.71
C ASP A 151 3.20 20.43 -16.72
N ARG A 152 2.48 21.56 -16.68
CA ARG A 152 1.25 21.71 -15.91
C ARG A 152 0.16 20.81 -16.50
N LEU A 153 -0.66 20.20 -15.65
CA LEU A 153 -1.75 19.34 -16.11
C LEU A 153 -2.62 20.01 -17.19
N GLN A 154 -2.95 21.30 -17.02
CA GLN A 154 -3.76 22.08 -17.97
C GLN A 154 -3.20 22.09 -19.41
N THR A 155 -1.88 22.08 -19.57
CA THR A 155 -1.24 22.08 -20.91
C THR A 155 -1.19 20.69 -21.51
N LEU A 156 -1.17 19.64 -20.66
CA LEU A 156 -1.09 18.24 -21.08
C LEU A 156 -2.46 17.64 -21.44
N ILE A 157 -3.56 18.16 -20.87
CA ILE A 157 -4.92 17.62 -21.08
C ILE A 157 -5.28 17.52 -22.56
N SER A 158 -4.90 18.50 -23.38
CA SER A 158 -5.28 18.55 -24.81
C SER A 158 -4.69 17.42 -25.64
N GLY A 159 -3.53 16.89 -25.24
CA GLY A 159 -2.85 15.78 -25.93
C GLY A 159 -3.07 14.42 -25.27
N ALA A 160 -3.78 14.36 -24.14
CA ALA A 160 -3.95 13.15 -23.35
C ALA A 160 -5.18 12.33 -23.78
N VAL A 161 -5.16 11.04 -23.48
CA VAL A 161 -6.33 10.16 -23.68
C VAL A 161 -7.38 10.47 -22.61
N VAL A 162 -8.62 10.70 -23.06
CA VAL A 162 -9.79 10.91 -22.20
C VAL A 162 -10.76 9.74 -22.34
N GLU A 163 -11.09 9.09 -21.23
CA GLU A 163 -12.09 8.02 -21.14
C GLU A 163 -13.36 8.53 -20.45
N GLN A 164 -14.50 8.38 -21.10
CA GLN A 164 -15.81 8.81 -20.57
C GLN A 164 -16.49 7.65 -19.86
N LEU A 165 -16.85 7.83 -18.59
CA LEU A 165 -17.56 6.84 -17.77
C LEU A 165 -19.05 7.22 -17.63
N ASP A 166 -19.78 7.18 -18.75
CA ASP A 166 -21.19 7.62 -18.81
C ASP A 166 -22.18 6.59 -18.23
N PHE A 167 -21.74 5.34 -18.00
CA PHE A 167 -22.60 4.28 -17.47
C PHE A 167 -23.14 4.55 -16.06
N LEU A 168 -22.51 5.47 -15.30
CA LEU A 168 -23.00 5.90 -13.98
C LEU A 168 -24.34 6.65 -14.04
N ARG A 169 -24.76 7.12 -15.22
CA ARG A 169 -26.06 7.79 -15.41
C ARG A 169 -27.22 6.82 -15.62
N ILE A 170 -26.94 5.53 -15.79
CA ILE A 170 -27.92 4.51 -16.21
C ILE A 170 -28.52 3.78 -14.99
N SER A 171 -27.86 3.85 -13.83
CA SER A 171 -28.37 3.26 -12.59
C SER A 171 -29.38 4.21 -11.95
N ASP A 172 -30.67 3.92 -12.09
CA ASP A 172 -31.77 4.62 -11.39
C ASP A 172 -31.80 4.35 -9.86
N THR A 173 -30.83 3.60 -9.34
CA THR A 173 -30.73 3.20 -7.93
C THR A 173 -29.45 3.70 -7.26
N GLU A 174 -29.68 4.32 -6.10
CA GLU A 174 -28.76 4.74 -5.04
C GLU A 174 -27.93 6.01 -5.27
N GLU A 175 -27.66 6.70 -4.15
CA GLU A 175 -26.93 7.97 -4.06
C GLU A 175 -25.64 7.90 -4.90
N LEU A 176 -25.48 8.87 -5.81
CA LEU A 176 -24.26 8.97 -6.61
C LEU A 176 -23.04 9.01 -5.67
N PRO A 177 -21.99 8.24 -5.95
CA PRO A 177 -20.81 8.20 -5.08
C PRO A 177 -20.22 9.61 -4.93
N GLU A 178 -20.03 10.02 -3.67
CA GLU A 178 -19.37 11.28 -3.36
C GLU A 178 -17.86 11.13 -3.60
N PHE A 179 -17.39 11.70 -4.70
CA PHE A 179 -15.97 11.69 -5.04
C PHE A 179 -15.23 12.76 -4.21
N LYS A 180 -14.42 12.31 -3.25
CA LYS A 180 -13.50 13.18 -2.52
C LYS A 180 -12.29 13.52 -3.38
N SER A 181 -12.01 14.81 -3.50
CA SER A 181 -10.77 15.28 -4.14
C SER A 181 -9.56 14.89 -3.28
N PHE A 182 -8.42 14.72 -3.92
CA PHE A 182 -7.16 14.60 -3.19
C PHE A 182 -6.89 15.92 -2.49
N GLU A 183 -6.85 15.90 -1.17
CA GLU A 183 -6.55 17.07 -0.36
C GLU A 183 -5.02 17.20 -0.25
N GLU A 184 -4.49 18.36 -0.62
CA GLU A 184 -3.13 18.73 -0.25
C GLU A 184 -3.09 18.77 1.29
N LEU A 185 -2.09 18.12 1.88
CA LEU A 185 -1.88 18.21 3.32
C LEU A 185 -1.73 19.69 3.67
N GLU A 186 -2.66 20.24 4.45
CA GLU A 186 -2.56 21.62 4.91
C GLU A 186 -1.20 21.78 5.61
N PHE A 187 -0.34 22.60 5.02
CA PHE A 187 0.88 23.02 5.69
C PHE A 187 0.47 23.61 7.05
N PRO A 188 1.04 23.14 8.18
CA PRO A 188 0.86 23.84 9.44
C PRO A 188 1.12 25.32 9.16
N LYS A 189 0.24 26.24 9.59
CA LYS A 189 0.36 27.69 9.30
C LYS A 189 1.70 28.31 9.77
N HIS A 190 2.54 27.52 10.45
CA HIS A 190 3.89 27.83 10.91
C HIS A 190 5.02 27.06 10.19
N SER A 191 4.73 26.11 9.29
CA SER A 191 5.72 25.52 8.40
C SER A 191 5.98 26.49 7.26
N LYS A 192 6.71 27.57 7.57
CA LYS A 192 7.71 28.03 6.62
C LYS A 192 8.49 26.77 6.30
N VAL A 193 8.40 26.27 5.06
CA VAL A 193 9.49 25.46 4.50
C VAL A 193 10.68 26.39 4.63
N LYS A 194 11.33 26.38 5.80
CA LYS A 194 12.60 27.03 5.99
C LYS A 194 13.39 26.45 4.84
N ARG A 195 13.97 27.30 4.00
CA ARG A 195 15.12 26.93 3.19
C ARG A 195 16.09 26.34 4.20
N GLN A 196 15.97 25.04 4.48
CA GLN A 196 16.94 24.32 5.25
C GLN A 196 18.06 24.20 4.23
N SER A 197 18.96 25.19 4.31
CA SER A 197 20.36 24.97 4.01
C SER A 197 20.67 23.57 4.49
N SER A 198 20.93 22.66 3.54
CA SER A 198 21.64 21.38 3.73
C SER A 198 21.88 21.13 5.20
N THR A 199 20.86 20.62 5.91
CA THR A 199 21.02 20.26 7.31
C THR A 199 22.11 19.21 7.25
N PRO A 200 23.29 19.46 7.83
CA PRO A 200 24.42 18.55 7.71
C PRO A 200 23.89 17.20 8.16
N ASP A 201 24.24 16.15 7.40
CA ASP A 201 23.90 14.76 7.69
C ASP A 201 23.81 14.56 9.20
N ALA A 202 22.60 14.66 9.75
CA ALA A 202 22.40 14.23 11.11
C ALA A 202 22.63 12.73 10.93
N PRO A 203 23.74 12.19 11.46
CA PRO A 203 24.07 10.79 11.25
C PRO A 203 22.79 10.05 11.57
N GLU A 204 22.31 9.21 10.65
CA GLU A 204 21.13 8.37 10.86
C GLU A 204 21.21 7.93 12.31
N LEU A 205 20.44 8.59 13.19
CA LEU A 205 20.52 8.34 14.60
C LEU A 205 19.81 7.00 14.65
N LYS A 206 20.60 5.93 14.52
CA LYS A 206 20.19 4.56 14.72
C LYS A 206 19.61 4.63 16.11
N GLN A 207 18.29 4.81 16.18
CA GLN A 207 17.53 4.73 17.41
C GLN A 207 17.60 3.26 17.77
N GLN A 208 18.75 2.86 18.32
CA GLN A 208 18.91 1.56 18.91
C GLN A 208 17.85 1.47 19.99
N PRO A 209 17.15 0.34 20.07
CA PRO A 209 16.17 0.18 21.11
C PRO A 209 16.89 0.21 22.45
N ASP A 210 16.45 1.09 23.35
CA ASP A 210 16.91 1.13 24.74
C ASP A 210 16.39 -0.07 25.56
N ILE A 211 15.70 -0.98 24.89
CA ILE A 211 14.90 -2.05 25.47
C ILE A 211 15.23 -3.36 24.75
N ARG A 212 15.50 -4.42 25.51
CA ARG A 212 15.62 -5.77 24.98
C ARG A 212 14.38 -6.60 25.29
N ILE A 213 13.93 -7.39 24.32
CA ILE A 213 12.76 -8.27 24.46
C ILE A 213 12.91 -9.20 25.67
N THR A 214 14.10 -9.78 25.87
CA THR A 214 14.39 -10.72 26.96
C THR A 214 14.17 -10.13 28.35
N GLU A 215 14.43 -8.83 28.53
CA GLU A 215 14.31 -8.14 29.82
C GLU A 215 12.86 -7.72 30.12
N TRP A 216 12.05 -7.48 29.08
CA TRP A 216 10.69 -6.93 29.23
C TRP A 216 9.60 -7.98 29.03
N LYS A 217 9.93 -9.17 28.52
CA LYS A 217 8.98 -10.28 28.31
C LYS A 217 8.31 -10.77 29.60
N ASN A 218 8.94 -10.58 30.76
CA ASN A 218 8.40 -11.06 32.04
C ASN A 218 7.83 -9.94 32.93
N LYS A 219 7.97 -8.66 32.54
CA LYS A 219 7.43 -7.52 33.30
C LYS A 219 5.92 -7.45 33.20
N SER A 220 5.25 -6.84 34.18
CA SER A 220 3.78 -6.75 34.20
C SER A 220 3.25 -5.87 33.05
N THR A 221 2.01 -6.11 32.62
CA THR A 221 1.34 -5.32 31.57
C THR A 221 1.33 -3.83 31.92
N ASN A 222 1.11 -3.48 33.20
CA ASN A 222 1.09 -2.10 33.67
C ASN A 222 2.44 -1.39 33.51
N GLU A 223 3.55 -2.05 33.87
CA GLU A 223 4.90 -1.50 33.69
C GLU A 223 5.25 -1.28 32.20
N ILE A 224 4.80 -2.20 31.35
CA ILE A 224 5.00 -2.10 29.90
C ILE A 224 4.22 -0.92 29.33
N LEU A 225 2.97 -0.72 29.77
CA LEU A 225 2.13 0.42 29.37
C LEU A 225 2.72 1.75 29.84
N GLN A 226 3.19 1.83 31.09
CA GLN A 226 3.87 3.03 31.60
C GLN A 226 5.11 3.33 30.74
N LYS A 227 5.97 2.33 30.50
CA LYS A 227 7.15 2.54 29.67
C LYS A 227 6.80 2.93 28.24
N LEU A 228 5.74 2.37 27.67
CA LEU A 228 5.28 2.69 26.32
C LEU A 228 4.87 4.16 26.21
N ASN A 229 4.13 4.67 27.20
CA ASN A 229 3.68 6.06 27.24
C ASN A 229 4.85 7.05 27.40
N ASP A 230 5.89 6.67 28.15
CA ASP A 230 7.06 7.51 28.38
C ASP A 230 8.11 7.41 27.25
N CYS A 231 7.97 6.43 26.34
CA CYS A 231 8.99 6.14 25.35
C CYS A 231 8.79 6.99 24.09
N ASN A 232 9.84 7.70 23.66
CA ASN A 232 9.88 8.43 22.38
C ASN A 232 10.61 7.69 21.25
N CYS A 233 11.25 6.56 21.56
CA CYS A 233 12.01 5.76 20.61
C CYS A 233 11.09 4.76 19.90
N LEU A 234 10.94 4.90 18.58
CA LEU A 234 10.01 4.06 17.80
C LEU A 234 10.40 2.58 17.85
N SER A 235 11.71 2.28 17.79
CA SER A 235 12.23 0.91 17.90
C SER A 235 11.83 0.25 19.22
N SER A 236 11.93 0.99 20.34
CA SER A 236 11.52 0.53 21.67
C SER A 236 10.01 0.36 21.77
N GLN A 237 9.22 1.31 21.23
CA GLN A 237 7.76 1.20 21.17
C GLN A 237 7.33 -0.07 20.42
N THR A 238 7.96 -0.36 19.27
CA THR A 238 7.69 -1.59 18.50
C THR A 238 7.90 -2.85 19.33
N ILE A 239 8.99 -2.91 20.12
CA ILE A 239 9.26 -4.06 20.99
C ILE A 239 8.18 -4.22 22.06
N LEU A 240 7.84 -3.13 22.76
CA LEU A 240 6.83 -3.15 23.82
C LEU A 240 5.45 -3.52 23.27
N LEU A 241 5.06 -2.95 22.12
CA LEU A 241 3.81 -3.28 21.44
C LEU A 241 3.76 -4.72 20.96
N GLY A 242 4.86 -5.28 20.46
CA GLY A 242 4.94 -6.69 20.10
C GLY A 242 4.74 -7.62 21.30
N ILE A 243 5.26 -7.24 22.47
CA ILE A 243 5.03 -7.97 23.73
C ILE A 243 3.56 -7.89 24.16
N LEU A 244 2.97 -6.69 24.14
CA LEU A 244 1.56 -6.49 24.51
C LEU A 244 0.61 -7.21 23.54
N LEU A 245 0.89 -7.16 22.23
CA LEU A 245 0.09 -7.83 21.20
C LEU A 245 -0.01 -9.33 21.46
N LYS A 246 1.11 -9.98 21.81
CA LYS A 246 1.16 -11.41 22.13
C LYS A 246 0.45 -11.77 23.44
N ARG A 247 0.35 -10.82 24.38
CA ARG A 247 -0.20 -11.03 25.73
C ARG A 247 -1.68 -10.73 25.82
N GLU A 248 -2.09 -9.56 25.33
CA GLU A 248 -3.44 -9.01 25.51
C GLU A 248 -4.26 -9.03 24.21
N GLY A 249 -3.61 -9.24 23.06
CA GLY A 249 -4.25 -9.25 21.75
C GLY A 249 -4.43 -7.86 21.11
N PRO A 250 -4.86 -7.79 19.85
CA PRO A 250 -4.87 -6.54 19.06
C PRO A 250 -5.90 -5.50 19.54
N ASN A 251 -6.99 -5.95 20.16
CA ASN A 251 -8.12 -5.10 20.56
C ASN A 251 -7.99 -4.52 21.97
N PHE A 252 -6.89 -4.83 22.68
CA PHE A 252 -6.65 -4.27 24.00
C PHE A 252 -6.51 -2.75 23.94
N ILE A 253 -7.20 -2.03 24.82
CA ILE A 253 -7.28 -0.58 24.81
C ILE A 253 -6.14 0.02 25.63
N THR A 254 -5.36 0.88 25.00
CA THR A 254 -4.32 1.72 25.60
C THR A 254 -4.81 3.17 25.69
N MET A 255 -4.01 4.06 26.31
CA MET A 255 -4.33 5.49 26.37
C MET A 255 -4.49 6.15 25.00
N GLU A 256 -3.82 5.60 23.98
CA GLU A 256 -3.88 6.14 22.62
C GLU A 256 -4.79 5.33 21.67
N GLY A 257 -5.73 4.52 22.20
CA GLY A 257 -6.59 3.64 21.39
C GLY A 257 -6.13 2.17 21.45
N THR A 258 -6.55 1.34 20.51
CA THR A 258 -6.21 -0.09 20.57
C THR A 258 -4.72 -0.34 20.32
N ILE A 259 -4.21 -1.51 20.74
CA ILE A 259 -2.85 -1.94 20.38
C ILE A 259 -2.66 -1.91 18.87
N SER A 260 -3.64 -2.36 18.09
CA SER A 260 -3.59 -2.32 16.63
C SER A 260 -3.45 -0.90 16.09
N ASP A 261 -4.21 0.07 16.61
CA ASP A 261 -4.11 1.48 16.22
C ASP A 261 -2.74 2.06 16.56
N HIS A 262 -2.21 1.72 17.73
CA HIS A 262 -0.90 2.18 18.17
C HIS A 262 0.21 1.60 17.27
N ILE A 263 0.14 0.30 16.94
CA ILE A 263 1.08 -0.33 16.00
C ILE A 263 1.01 0.34 14.63
N GLU A 264 -0.19 0.62 14.10
CA GLU A 264 -0.35 1.32 12.82
C GLU A 264 0.29 2.71 12.84
N ARG A 265 0.13 3.47 13.94
CA ARG A 265 0.80 4.78 14.09
C ARG A 265 2.31 4.65 14.15
N VAL A 266 2.85 3.68 14.90
CA VAL A 266 4.30 3.43 14.98
C VAL A 266 4.84 2.99 13.62
N TYR A 267 4.14 2.12 12.92
CA TYR A 267 4.46 1.67 11.56
C TYR A 267 4.57 2.86 10.60
N ARG A 268 3.56 3.74 10.54
CA ARG A 268 3.56 4.94 9.67
C ARG A 268 4.71 5.90 10.03
N ARG A 269 4.95 6.15 11.33
CA ARG A 269 6.03 7.04 11.82
C ARG A 269 7.42 6.45 11.61
N ALA A 270 7.59 5.14 11.79
CA ALA A 270 8.84 4.44 11.54
C ALA A 270 9.19 4.49 10.05
N GLY A 271 8.17 4.38 9.20
CA GLY A 271 8.27 4.49 7.76
C GLY A 271 8.78 5.84 7.25
N SER A 272 8.24 6.94 7.79
CA SER A 272 8.71 8.29 7.44
C SER A 272 10.14 8.56 7.93
N LYS A 273 10.57 7.88 9.00
CA LYS A 273 11.95 7.92 9.52
C LYS A 273 12.87 6.83 8.96
N LYS A 274 12.39 5.99 8.04
CA LYS A 274 13.15 4.89 7.41
C LYS A 274 13.76 3.90 8.43
N LEU A 275 13.09 3.70 9.56
CA LEU A 275 13.48 2.71 10.58
C LEU A 275 13.00 1.31 10.15
N TRP A 276 13.64 0.73 9.12
CA TRP A 276 13.16 -0.47 8.41
C TRP A 276 12.89 -1.68 9.30
N LEU A 277 13.67 -1.84 10.37
CA LEU A 277 13.42 -2.93 11.33
C LEU A 277 12.08 -2.74 12.06
N ALA A 278 11.79 -1.54 12.55
CA ALA A 278 10.54 -1.21 13.22
C ALA A 278 9.36 -1.28 12.23
N VAL A 279 9.57 -0.85 10.98
CA VAL A 279 8.58 -0.95 9.90
C VAL A 279 8.21 -2.40 9.61
N ARG A 280 9.20 -3.29 9.47
CA ARG A 280 8.97 -4.74 9.24
C ARG A 280 8.17 -5.38 10.37
N TYR A 281 8.51 -5.10 11.63
CA TYR A 281 7.72 -5.58 12.76
C TYR A 281 6.30 -5.02 12.76
N GLY A 282 6.13 -3.71 12.56
CA GLY A 282 4.80 -3.10 12.48
C GLY A 282 3.93 -3.71 11.37
N ALA A 283 4.52 -3.95 10.20
CA ALA A 283 3.87 -4.63 9.08
C ALA A 283 3.49 -6.08 9.42
N ALA A 284 4.38 -6.81 10.08
CA ALA A 284 4.13 -8.19 10.49
C ALA A 284 3.01 -8.30 11.52
N PHE A 285 3.03 -7.43 12.54
CA PHE A 285 2.04 -7.40 13.61
C PHE A 285 0.63 -7.06 13.11
N THR A 286 0.54 -6.20 12.09
CA THR A 286 -0.75 -5.84 11.45
C THR A 286 -1.08 -6.71 10.25
N GLN A 287 -0.28 -7.76 9.99
CA GLN A 287 -0.41 -8.65 8.85
C GLN A 287 -0.59 -7.93 7.50
N LYS A 288 0.20 -6.88 7.26
CA LYS A 288 0.20 -6.13 6.00
C LYS A 288 0.54 -7.05 4.83
N PHE A 289 -0.15 -6.86 3.71
CA PHE A 289 0.01 -7.73 2.56
C PHE A 289 0.11 -6.87 1.31
N SER A 290 1.18 -7.03 0.55
CA SER A 290 1.36 -6.27 -0.67
C SER A 290 0.47 -6.79 -1.79
N SER A 291 -0.36 -5.92 -2.36
CA SER A 291 -1.21 -6.25 -3.51
C SER A 291 -0.42 -6.60 -4.79
N SER A 292 0.88 -6.22 -4.86
CA SER A 292 1.75 -6.55 -6.00
C SER A 292 2.33 -7.96 -5.99
N ILE A 293 2.21 -8.71 -4.88
CA ILE A 293 2.85 -10.02 -4.78
C ILE A 293 2.26 -11.06 -5.73
N ALA A 294 0.93 -11.05 -5.94
CA ALA A 294 0.26 -12.00 -6.82
C ALA A 294 0.65 -11.79 -8.30
N PRO A 295 0.70 -10.54 -8.81
CA PRO A 295 1.31 -10.25 -10.11
C PRO A 295 2.75 -10.76 -10.21
N HIS A 296 3.59 -10.51 -9.20
CA HIS A 296 4.97 -10.97 -9.25
C HIS A 296 5.06 -12.50 -9.24
N ILE A 297 4.36 -13.22 -8.37
CA ILE A 297 4.30 -14.70 -8.42
C ILE A 297 3.87 -15.19 -9.80
N THR A 298 2.89 -14.52 -10.42
CA THR A 298 2.45 -14.86 -11.79
C THR A 298 3.59 -14.69 -12.80
N THR A 299 4.42 -13.65 -12.69
CA THR A 299 5.63 -13.49 -13.50
C THR A 299 6.55 -14.70 -13.40
N PHE A 300 6.81 -15.23 -12.20
CA PHE A 300 7.69 -16.39 -12.02
C PHE A 300 7.13 -17.59 -12.80
N LEU A 301 5.83 -17.86 -12.63
CA LEU A 301 5.14 -18.97 -13.26
C LEU A 301 5.14 -18.87 -14.79
N VAL A 302 4.91 -17.68 -15.34
CA VAL A 302 4.95 -17.42 -16.80
C VAL A 302 6.35 -17.67 -17.38
N HIS A 303 7.40 -17.43 -16.61
CA HIS A 303 8.78 -17.75 -16.98
C HIS A 303 9.17 -19.21 -16.69
N GLY A 304 8.19 -20.08 -16.41
CA GLY A 304 8.40 -21.50 -16.14
C GLY A 304 9.10 -21.78 -14.82
N LYS A 305 9.03 -20.84 -13.85
CA LYS A 305 9.65 -20.98 -12.53
C LYS A 305 8.60 -21.30 -11.48
N GLN A 306 8.91 -22.23 -10.58
CA GLN A 306 8.13 -22.46 -9.35
C GLN A 306 8.66 -21.58 -8.22
N VAL A 307 7.76 -21.11 -7.35
CA VAL A 307 8.13 -20.33 -6.15
C VAL A 307 7.90 -21.18 -4.92
N THR A 308 8.73 -21.04 -3.90
CA THR A 308 8.52 -21.69 -2.61
C THR A 308 8.60 -20.70 -1.47
N LEU A 309 7.55 -20.68 -0.65
CA LEU A 309 7.38 -19.82 0.52
C LEU A 309 7.28 -20.66 1.78
N GLY A 310 7.93 -20.25 2.85
CA GLY A 310 8.01 -21.00 4.11
C GLY A 310 9.36 -20.79 4.79
N ALA A 311 9.52 -21.30 6.00
CA ALA A 311 10.78 -21.17 6.74
C ALA A 311 11.71 -22.36 6.47
N PHE A 312 13.00 -22.09 6.26
CA PHE A 312 14.02 -23.12 6.12
C PHE A 312 13.98 -24.16 7.26
N GLY A 313 13.95 -25.44 6.90
CA GLY A 313 13.87 -26.55 7.86
C GLY A 313 12.46 -26.84 8.40
N HIS A 314 11.44 -26.10 7.96
CA HIS A 314 10.04 -26.28 8.33
C HIS A 314 9.15 -26.51 7.10
N GLU A 315 7.83 -26.43 7.28
CA GLU A 315 6.88 -26.55 6.18
C GLU A 315 7.03 -25.42 5.16
N GLU A 316 7.10 -25.81 3.89
CA GLU A 316 7.13 -24.91 2.76
C GLU A 316 5.97 -25.19 1.83
N GLU A 317 5.48 -24.16 1.16
CA GLU A 317 4.48 -24.28 0.10
C GLU A 317 5.14 -24.05 -1.25
N VAL A 318 4.99 -25.02 -2.15
CA VAL A 318 5.41 -24.88 -3.55
C VAL A 318 4.26 -24.30 -4.35
N ILE A 319 4.44 -23.10 -4.88
CA ILE A 319 3.48 -22.43 -5.75
C ILE A 319 3.87 -22.74 -7.20
N SER A 320 3.07 -23.59 -7.83
CA SER A 320 3.21 -24.00 -9.24
C SER A 320 2.10 -23.48 -10.15
N ASN A 321 1.10 -22.82 -9.60
CA ASN A 321 -0.04 -22.25 -10.32
C ASN A 321 -0.45 -20.91 -9.70
N PRO A 322 -1.09 -20.00 -10.46
CA PRO A 322 -1.55 -18.73 -9.92
C PRO A 322 -2.52 -18.95 -8.76
N LEU A 323 -2.33 -18.20 -7.68
CA LEU A 323 -3.15 -18.24 -6.47
C LEU A 323 -3.81 -16.88 -6.23
N SER A 324 -4.94 -16.87 -5.53
CA SER A 324 -5.57 -15.61 -5.16
C SER A 324 -4.75 -14.89 -4.09
N PRO A 325 -4.79 -13.54 -4.04
CA PRO A 325 -4.09 -12.75 -3.02
C PRO A 325 -4.34 -13.22 -1.58
N ARG A 326 -5.59 -13.61 -1.27
CA ARG A 326 -5.97 -14.14 0.05
C ARG A 326 -5.26 -15.44 0.39
N VAL A 327 -5.14 -16.36 -0.56
CA VAL A 327 -4.43 -17.63 -0.35
C VAL A 327 -2.95 -17.39 -0.13
N ILE A 328 -2.33 -16.52 -0.92
CA ILE A 328 -0.91 -16.16 -0.78
C ILE A 328 -0.66 -15.50 0.59
N LYS A 329 -1.52 -14.57 1.02
CA LYS A 329 -1.45 -13.95 2.35
C LYS A 329 -1.46 -15.00 3.46
N ASN A 330 -2.36 -15.97 3.38
CA ASN A 330 -2.46 -17.04 4.36
C ASN A 330 -1.18 -17.90 4.39
N ILE A 331 -0.64 -18.28 3.23
CA ILE A 331 0.62 -19.03 3.15
C ILE A 331 1.75 -18.27 3.84
N ILE A 332 1.89 -16.99 3.55
CA ILE A 332 2.96 -16.15 4.10
C ILE A 332 2.87 -16.06 5.63
N TYR A 333 1.71 -15.68 6.16
CA TYR A 333 1.57 -15.47 7.60
C TYR A 333 1.42 -16.75 8.41
N TYR A 334 1.06 -17.88 7.78
CA TYR A 334 0.97 -19.17 8.45
C TYR A 334 2.29 -19.96 8.40
N LYS A 335 2.99 -19.96 7.27
CA LYS A 335 4.20 -20.78 7.05
C LYS A 335 5.52 -20.05 7.22
N CYS A 336 5.54 -18.72 7.06
CA CYS A 336 6.78 -17.94 7.12
C CYS A 336 6.94 -17.19 8.45
N ASN A 337 6.04 -17.36 9.42
CA ASN A 337 6.04 -16.65 10.71
C ASN A 337 6.27 -17.61 11.88
N ILE A 338 7.22 -18.53 11.75
CA ILE A 338 7.43 -19.60 12.74
C ILE A 338 8.37 -19.13 13.86
N HIS A 339 9.52 -18.58 13.50
CA HIS A 339 10.55 -18.16 14.46
C HIS A 339 10.56 -16.66 14.69
N ASP A 340 10.33 -15.90 13.63
CA ASP A 340 10.43 -14.45 13.61
C ASP A 340 9.32 -13.85 12.76
N GLU A 341 8.56 -12.91 13.33
CA GLU A 341 7.46 -12.26 12.63
C GLU A 341 7.89 -11.52 11.37
N ARG A 342 9.15 -11.09 11.31
CA ARG A 342 9.69 -10.35 10.17
C ARG A 342 9.87 -11.23 8.94
N GLU A 343 10.02 -12.54 9.08
CA GLU A 343 10.26 -13.45 7.96
C GLU A 343 9.10 -13.37 6.94
N ALA A 344 7.85 -13.36 7.41
CA ALA A 344 6.68 -13.17 6.56
C ALA A 344 6.72 -11.88 5.73
N VAL A 345 7.32 -10.82 6.28
CA VAL A 345 7.45 -9.53 5.59
C VAL A 345 8.64 -9.55 4.62
N ILE A 346 9.78 -10.09 5.04
CA ILE A 346 10.99 -10.19 4.21
C ILE A 346 10.74 -11.09 2.99
N GLN A 347 10.01 -12.20 3.14
CA GLN A 347 9.68 -13.04 1.99
C GLN A 347 8.79 -12.31 0.98
N GLN A 348 7.89 -11.43 1.41
CA GLN A 348 7.14 -10.56 0.50
C GLN A 348 8.09 -9.62 -0.27
N GLU A 349 9.04 -8.98 0.43
CA GLU A 349 10.05 -8.11 -0.20
C GLU A 349 10.84 -8.87 -1.27
N LEU A 350 11.33 -10.07 -0.94
CA LEU A 350 12.13 -10.91 -1.84
C LEU A 350 11.33 -11.36 -3.06
N VAL A 351 10.07 -11.78 -2.90
CA VAL A 351 9.22 -12.17 -4.04
C VAL A 351 9.02 -10.99 -4.98
N ILE A 352 8.75 -9.79 -4.45
CA ILE A 352 8.56 -8.58 -5.25
C ILE A 352 9.85 -8.25 -6.02
N HIS A 353 10.99 -8.20 -5.33
CA HIS A 353 12.27 -7.88 -5.96
C HIS A 353 12.71 -8.92 -6.99
N ILE A 354 12.63 -10.22 -6.67
CA ILE A 354 13.02 -11.26 -7.62
C ILE A 354 12.06 -11.28 -8.81
N GLY A 355 10.75 -11.11 -8.58
CA GLY A 355 9.76 -11.02 -9.66
C GLY A 355 10.02 -9.83 -10.58
N TRP A 356 10.52 -8.73 -10.02
CA TRP A 356 10.99 -7.59 -10.78
C TRP A 356 12.21 -7.93 -11.64
N ILE A 357 13.26 -8.55 -11.07
CA ILE A 357 14.47 -8.91 -11.82
C ILE A 357 14.13 -9.91 -12.93
N ILE A 358 13.29 -10.92 -12.67
CA ILE A 358 12.86 -11.90 -13.69
C ILE A 358 12.15 -11.22 -14.86
N SER A 359 11.32 -10.20 -14.59
CA SER A 359 10.59 -9.48 -15.63
C SER A 359 11.51 -8.68 -16.56
N ASN A 360 12.59 -8.14 -16.02
CA ASN A 360 13.50 -7.24 -16.74
C ASN A 360 14.72 -7.95 -17.34
N ASN A 361 15.20 -9.00 -16.67
CA ASN A 361 16.42 -9.73 -16.99
C ASN A 361 16.20 -11.24 -16.83
N PRO A 362 15.31 -11.85 -17.63
CA PRO A 362 14.97 -13.27 -17.52
C PRO A 362 16.18 -14.19 -17.73
N GLU A 363 17.19 -13.75 -18.48
CA GLU A 363 18.44 -14.46 -18.73
C GLU A 363 19.21 -14.80 -17.46
N LEU A 364 19.12 -13.96 -16.42
CA LEU A 364 19.80 -14.20 -15.13
C LEU A 364 19.28 -15.43 -14.40
N PHE A 365 18.08 -15.89 -14.75
CA PHE A 365 17.41 -17.05 -14.16
C PHE A 365 17.34 -18.23 -15.14
N SER A 366 18.13 -18.22 -16.22
CA SER A 366 18.21 -19.34 -17.15
C SER A 366 18.70 -20.61 -16.43
N GLY A 367 18.10 -21.75 -16.74
CA GLY A 367 18.41 -23.03 -16.08
C GLY A 367 17.84 -23.22 -14.66
N MET A 368 17.39 -22.17 -13.98
CA MET A 368 16.71 -22.30 -12.68
C MET A 368 15.25 -22.75 -12.89
N LEU A 369 14.79 -23.82 -12.23
CA LEU A 369 13.39 -24.27 -12.31
C LEU A 369 12.55 -23.85 -11.10
N LYS A 370 13.20 -23.69 -9.94
CA LYS A 370 12.55 -23.42 -8.65
C LYS A 370 13.32 -22.32 -7.92
N ILE A 371 12.59 -21.35 -7.38
CA ILE A 371 13.11 -20.27 -6.56
C ILE A 371 12.54 -20.44 -5.16
N ARG A 372 13.40 -20.82 -4.22
CA ARG A 372 13.08 -20.94 -2.80
C ARG A 372 13.39 -19.61 -2.13
N ILE A 373 12.39 -19.00 -1.50
CA ILE A 373 12.51 -17.65 -0.94
C ILE A 373 13.00 -17.66 0.50
N GLY A 374 12.60 -18.65 1.30
CA GLY A 374 12.92 -18.75 2.73
C GLY A 374 13.77 -19.94 3.13
#